data_AF-A0A3L6ZW88-F1
#
_entry.id   AF-A0A3L6ZW88-F1
#
_cell.length_a   1.000
_cell.length_b   1.000
_cell.length_c   1.000
_cell.angle_alpha   90.00
_cell.angle_beta   90.00
_cell.angle_gamma   90.00
#
_symmetry.space_group_name_H-M   'P 1'
#
loop_
_entity.id
_entity.type
_entity.pdbx_description
1 polymer ?
#
loop_
_entity_poly.entity_id
_entity_poly.type
_entity_poly.pdbx_seq_one_letter_code
_entity_poly.pdbx_strand_id
1 'polypeptide(L)'
;MFEGGSWIWGIALIAMLVVVIALFGRRLKGAFSAEGSARFDTTEIPPDDPETREFIVRDDQTGSRMQFVTLHEQGRVVSIVVPQKHLRKGVEVDLFEAVVPTAPQVRRWSWPQTTPDGYAALQIIARRMPDLEFIDAQGNRVV
;
A
#
# COMPACT_ATOMS: atom_id res chain seq x y z
N MET A 1 -48.04 15.53 40.96
CA MET A 1 -46.91 15.91 40.09
C MET A 1 -45.95 14.74 40.05
N PHE A 2 -45.85 14.05 38.92
CA PHE A 2 -44.99 12.87 38.78
C PHE A 2 -43.55 13.31 38.50
N GLU A 3 -42.78 13.58 39.55
CA GLU A 3 -41.32 13.80 39.52
C GLU A 3 -40.51 12.49 39.27
N GLY A 4 -41.12 11.47 38.66
CA GLY A 4 -40.46 10.18 38.36
C GLY A 4 -40.11 9.96 36.89
N GLY A 5 -40.59 10.82 35.98
CA GLY A 5 -40.46 10.58 34.53
C GLY A 5 -39.09 10.94 33.96
N SER A 6 -38.44 11.98 34.49
CA SER A 6 -37.19 12.54 33.90
C SER A 6 -35.97 11.64 34.08
N TRP A 7 -35.87 10.94 35.21
CA TRP A 7 -34.74 10.06 35.53
C TRP A 7 -34.67 8.82 34.62
N ILE A 8 -35.84 8.26 34.27
CA ILE A 8 -35.94 7.05 33.42
C ILE A 8 -35.52 7.40 31.98
N TRP A 9 -35.91 8.57 31.48
CA TRP A 9 -35.47 9.07 30.18
C TRP A 9 -33.96 9.34 30.14
N GLY A 10 -33.38 9.85 31.22
CA GLY A 10 -31.92 10.05 31.34
C GLY A 10 -31.13 8.74 31.26
N ILE A 11 -31.58 7.69 31.97
CA ILE A 11 -30.93 6.37 31.93
C ILE A 11 -31.07 5.74 30.54
N ALA A 12 -32.24 5.82 29.92
CA ALA A 12 -32.45 5.28 28.57
C ALA A 12 -31.54 5.93 27.53
N LEU A 13 -31.32 7.25 27.65
CA LEU A 13 -30.46 8.01 26.74
C LEU A 13 -28.98 7.65 26.94
N ILE A 14 -28.52 7.50 28.18
CA ILE A 14 -27.16 7.04 28.49
C ILE A 14 -26.95 5.61 28.01
N ALA A 15 -27.91 4.71 28.24
CA ALA A 15 -27.82 3.32 27.79
C ALA A 15 -27.78 3.24 26.27
N MET A 16 -28.59 4.04 25.56
CA MET A 16 -28.55 4.13 24.10
C MET A 16 -27.19 4.64 23.62
N LEU A 17 -26.64 5.67 24.26
CA LEU A 17 -25.34 6.24 23.92
C LEU A 17 -24.20 5.23 24.14
N VAL A 18 -24.24 4.47 25.23
CA VAL A 18 -23.29 3.37 25.51
C VAL A 18 -23.40 2.27 24.47
N VAL A 19 -24.62 1.90 24.04
CA VAL A 19 -24.83 0.91 22.98
C VAL A 19 -24.30 1.42 21.64
N VAL A 20 -24.53 2.69 21.29
CA VAL A 20 -23.95 3.31 20.09
C VAL A 20 -22.43 3.31 20.15
N ILE A 21 -21.83 3.73 21.27
CA ILE A 21 -20.37 3.73 21.47
C ILE A 21 -19.81 2.30 21.46
N ALA A 22 -20.52 1.30 22.00
CA ALA A 22 -20.07 -0.09 21.98
C ALA A 22 -20.15 -0.70 20.57
N LEU A 23 -21.22 -0.42 19.81
CA LEU A 23 -21.41 -0.88 18.44
C LEU A 23 -20.41 -0.22 17.48
N PHE A 24 -20.16 1.09 17.63
CA PHE A 24 -19.15 1.81 16.83
C PHE A 24 -17.72 1.58 17.33
N GLY A 25 -17.51 1.41 18.63
CA GLY A 25 -16.22 1.11 19.23
C GLY A 25 -15.65 -0.22 18.73
N ARG A 26 -16.51 -1.21 18.46
CA ARG A 26 -16.09 -2.48 17.85
C ARG A 26 -15.67 -2.33 16.38
N ARG A 27 -16.23 -1.37 15.63
CA ARG A 27 -15.74 -0.99 14.29
C ARG A 27 -14.47 -0.14 14.35
N LEU A 28 -14.34 0.72 15.35
CA LEU A 28 -13.16 1.58 15.53
C LEU A 28 -11.94 0.80 16.06
N LYS A 29 -12.12 -0.31 16.79
CA LYS A 29 -11.01 -1.15 17.23
C LYS A 29 -10.21 -1.76 16.07
N GLY A 30 -10.83 -1.93 14.90
CA GLY A 30 -10.13 -2.29 13.65
C GLY A 30 -9.43 -1.11 12.97
N ALA A 31 -9.84 0.12 13.25
CA ALA A 31 -9.22 1.35 12.72
C ALA A 31 -8.12 1.94 13.63
N PHE A 32 -8.07 1.53 14.90
CA PHE A 32 -7.11 2.01 15.89
C PHE A 32 -6.02 0.98 16.26
N SER A 33 -6.00 -0.21 15.63
CA SER A 33 -4.86 -1.14 15.69
C SER A 33 -3.80 -0.81 14.65
N ALA A 34 -3.53 0.47 14.43
CA ALA A 34 -2.37 0.91 13.71
C ALA A 34 -1.33 1.34 14.73
N GLU A 35 -0.39 0.44 15.05
CA GLU A 35 1.02 0.86 15.12
C GLU A 35 1.23 1.86 13.98
N GLY A 36 1.64 3.09 14.31
CA GLY A 36 1.55 4.28 13.45
C GLY A 36 1.49 3.96 11.96
N SER A 37 0.28 4.01 11.39
CA SER A 37 -0.05 3.48 10.05
C SER A 37 0.92 4.00 9.01
N ALA A 38 1.95 3.21 8.70
CA ALA A 38 2.67 3.38 7.46
C ALA A 38 1.63 3.16 6.37
N ARG A 39 1.41 4.16 5.50
CA ARG A 39 0.50 4.07 4.35
C ARG A 39 0.77 2.82 3.50
N PHE A 40 2.02 2.37 3.52
CA PHE A 40 2.51 1.22 2.79
C PHE A 40 2.90 0.10 3.77
N ASP A 41 2.28 -1.06 3.59
CA ASP A 41 2.65 -2.29 4.27
C ASP A 41 3.55 -3.13 3.35
N THR A 42 4.68 -3.60 3.87
CA THR A 42 5.64 -4.40 3.11
C THR A 42 5.78 -5.77 3.75
N THR A 43 5.40 -6.80 2.99
CA THR A 43 5.51 -8.20 3.41
C THR A 43 6.61 -8.89 2.60
N GLU A 44 7.56 -9.54 3.27
CA GLU A 44 8.51 -10.47 2.65
C GLU A 44 7.86 -11.85 2.52
N ILE A 45 7.93 -12.43 1.32
CA ILE A 45 7.50 -13.81 1.07
C ILE A 45 8.72 -14.71 1.27
N PRO A 46 8.61 -15.78 2.07
CA PRO A 46 9.69 -16.73 2.28
C PRO A 46 10.20 -17.23 0.92
N PRO A 47 11.50 -17.09 0.63
CA PRO A 47 12.02 -17.44 -0.67
C PRO A 47 12.18 -18.96 -0.81
N ASP A 48 11.92 -19.48 -2.01
CA ASP A 48 12.21 -20.87 -2.35
C ASP A 48 13.72 -21.10 -2.55
N ASP A 49 14.49 -20.04 -2.85
CA ASP A 49 15.94 -20.06 -3.06
C ASP A 49 16.63 -19.05 -2.13
N PRO A 50 17.70 -19.42 -1.40
CA PRO A 50 18.41 -18.53 -0.48
C PRO A 50 18.97 -17.24 -1.11
N GLU A 51 19.19 -17.18 -2.42
CA GLU A 51 19.74 -16.01 -3.12
C GLU A 51 18.67 -14.98 -3.53
N THR A 52 17.42 -15.42 -3.58
CA THR A 52 16.29 -14.55 -3.98
C THR A 52 15.53 -14.04 -2.78
N ARG A 53 14.95 -12.85 -2.90
CA ARG A 53 14.03 -12.29 -1.92
C ARG A 53 12.82 -11.73 -2.63
N GLU A 54 11.63 -12.10 -2.18
CA GLU A 54 10.38 -11.67 -2.77
C GLU A 54 9.60 -10.80 -1.78
N PHE A 55 9.01 -9.72 -2.29
CA PHE A 55 8.31 -8.75 -1.48
C PHE A 55 6.99 -8.35 -2.12
N ILE A 56 6.02 -8.03 -1.28
CA ILE A 56 4.77 -7.38 -1.67
C ILE A 56 4.64 -6.09 -0.87
N VAL A 57 4.52 -4.96 -1.58
CA VAL A 57 4.17 -3.66 -1.00
C VAL A 57 2.70 -3.38 -1.30
N ARG A 58 1.93 -3.04 -0.28
CA ARG A 58 0.51 -2.73 -0.35
C ARG A 58 0.27 -1.31 0.12
N ASP A 59 -0.48 -0.52 -0.66
CA ASP A 59 -1.00 0.78 -0.24
C ASP A 59 -2.40 0.58 0.37
N ASP A 60 -2.51 0.78 1.68
CA ASP A 60 -3.76 0.57 2.42
C ASP A 60 -4.83 1.61 2.06
N GLN A 61 -4.43 2.79 1.57
CA GLN A 61 -5.39 3.84 1.20
C GLN A 61 -6.08 3.54 -0.12
N THR A 62 -5.30 3.07 -1.10
CA THR A 62 -5.82 2.81 -2.45
C THR A 62 -6.22 1.37 -2.67
N GLY A 63 -5.73 0.44 -1.85
CA GLY A 63 -5.84 -1.01 -2.05
C GLY A 63 -4.94 -1.51 -3.18
N SER A 64 -3.98 -0.70 -3.63
CA SER A 64 -3.04 -1.06 -4.69
C SER A 64 -1.90 -1.89 -4.14
N ARG A 65 -1.26 -2.71 -4.98
CA ARG A 65 -0.12 -3.53 -4.57
C ARG A 65 0.92 -3.64 -5.66
N MET A 66 2.17 -3.76 -5.25
CA MET A 66 3.31 -4.05 -6.11
C MET A 66 4.06 -5.26 -5.54
N GLN A 67 4.35 -6.23 -6.39
CA GLN A 67 5.12 -7.41 -6.05
C GLN A 67 6.44 -7.39 -6.82
N PHE A 68 7.55 -7.66 -6.14
CA PHE A 68 8.85 -7.67 -6.76
C PHE A 68 9.76 -8.72 -6.16
N VAL A 69 10.70 -9.18 -6.97
CA VAL A 69 11.76 -10.13 -6.59
C VAL A 69 13.10 -9.43 -6.73
N THR A 70 14.02 -9.69 -5.83
CA THR A 70 15.38 -9.16 -5.87
C THR A 70 16.40 -10.30 -5.88
N LEU A 71 17.50 -10.05 -6.58
CA LEU A 71 18.69 -10.90 -6.64
C LEU A 71 19.91 -9.97 -6.72
N HIS A 72 20.68 -9.91 -5.63
CA HIS A 72 21.81 -8.96 -5.50
C HIS A 72 21.41 -7.50 -5.82
N GLU A 73 22.01 -6.89 -6.84
CA GLU A 73 21.76 -5.50 -7.27
C GLU A 73 20.60 -5.38 -8.29
N GLN A 74 19.92 -6.49 -8.60
CA GLN A 74 18.84 -6.54 -9.58
C GLN A 74 17.49 -6.72 -8.88
N GLY A 75 16.51 -5.94 -9.32
CA GLY A 75 15.12 -6.04 -8.92
C GLY A 75 14.24 -6.27 -10.14
N ARG A 76 13.24 -7.12 -9.99
CA ARG A 76 12.22 -7.36 -11.00
C ARG A 76 10.87 -7.13 -10.40
N VAL A 77 10.15 -6.15 -10.91
CA VAL A 77 8.74 -5.97 -10.60
C VAL A 77 7.95 -7.07 -11.33
N VAL A 78 7.29 -7.92 -10.57
CA VAL A 78 6.53 -9.08 -11.08
C VAL A 78 5.12 -8.64 -11.47
N SER A 79 4.47 -7.88 -10.59
CA SER A 79 3.11 -7.41 -10.82
C SER A 79 2.87 -6.06 -10.14
N ILE A 80 2.02 -5.25 -10.79
CA ILE A 80 1.48 -4.01 -10.24
C ILE A 80 -0.03 -4.08 -10.42
N VAL A 81 -0.78 -3.97 -9.33
CA VAL A 81 -2.24 -4.01 -9.35
C VAL A 81 -2.76 -2.73 -8.74
N VAL A 82 -3.43 -1.92 -9.57
CA VAL A 82 -4.08 -0.66 -9.17
C VAL A 82 -5.58 -0.79 -9.41
N PRO A 83 -6.44 -0.58 -8.39
CA PRO A 83 -7.88 -0.60 -8.59
C PRO A 83 -8.34 0.47 -9.59
N GLN A 84 -9.36 0.16 -10.40
CA GLN A 84 -9.80 1.03 -11.51
C GLN A 84 -10.09 2.48 -11.08
N LYS A 85 -10.68 2.69 -9.90
CA LYS A 85 -10.98 4.02 -9.33
C LYS A 85 -9.72 4.89 -9.04
N HIS A 86 -8.53 4.29 -9.07
CA HIS A 86 -7.26 4.92 -8.78
C HIS A 86 -6.28 4.95 -9.97
N LEU A 87 -6.68 4.43 -11.13
CA LEU A 87 -5.89 4.53 -12.35
C LEU A 87 -5.63 6.01 -12.72
N ARG A 88 -4.47 6.27 -13.32
CA ARG A 88 -4.01 7.61 -13.76
C ARG A 88 -3.83 8.63 -12.64
N LYS A 89 -3.83 8.20 -11.37
CA LYS A 89 -3.57 9.09 -10.21
C LYS A 89 -2.12 9.07 -9.74
N GLY A 90 -1.22 8.36 -10.45
CA GLY A 90 0.19 8.25 -10.11
C GLY A 90 0.49 7.30 -8.95
N VAL A 91 -0.44 6.40 -8.61
CA VAL A 91 -0.30 5.45 -7.50
C VAL A 91 0.85 4.48 -7.73
N GLU A 92 1.16 4.17 -8.98
CA GLU A 92 2.28 3.34 -9.38
C GLU A 92 3.63 3.97 -8.99
N VAL A 93 3.72 5.31 -9.06
CA VAL A 93 4.90 6.07 -8.66
C VAL A 93 5.05 6.04 -7.15
N ASP A 94 3.98 6.35 -6.42
CA ASP A 94 3.94 6.29 -4.95
C ASP A 94 4.31 4.89 -4.43
N LEU A 95 3.77 3.83 -5.04
CA LEU A 95 4.08 2.45 -4.70
C LEU A 95 5.55 2.13 -4.90
N PHE A 96 6.15 2.59 -6.02
CA PHE A 96 7.55 2.32 -6.28
C PHE A 96 8.47 3.10 -5.34
N GLU A 97 8.14 4.36 -5.03
CA GLU A 97 8.87 5.16 -4.04
C GLU A 97 8.89 4.46 -2.67
N ALA A 98 7.82 3.75 -2.30
CA ALA A 98 7.77 2.93 -1.09
C ALA A 98 8.57 1.61 -1.19
N VAL A 99 8.82 1.10 -2.40
CA VAL A 99 9.61 -0.12 -2.65
C VAL A 99 11.12 0.12 -2.48
N VAL A 100 11.63 1.27 -2.94
CA VAL A 100 13.08 1.60 -2.90
C VAL A 100 13.74 1.37 -1.53
N PRO A 101 13.19 1.85 -0.39
CA PRO A 101 13.83 1.65 0.91
C PRO A 101 13.85 0.20 1.38
N THR A 102 12.97 -0.66 0.85
CA THR A 102 12.92 -2.10 1.19
C THR A 102 14.09 -2.87 0.56
N ALA A 103 14.60 -2.39 -0.58
CA ALA A 103 15.69 -3.04 -1.31
C ALA A 103 16.78 -2.04 -1.72
N PRO A 104 17.48 -1.42 -0.75
CA PRO A 104 18.44 -0.34 -1.01
C PRO A 104 19.66 -0.78 -1.83
N GLN A 105 19.95 -2.09 -1.88
CA GLN A 105 21.02 -2.67 -2.67
C GLN A 105 20.71 -2.72 -4.17
N VAL A 106 19.44 -2.63 -4.56
CA VAL A 106 19.03 -2.77 -5.96
C VAL A 106 19.32 -1.49 -6.74
N ARG A 107 20.13 -1.62 -7.79
CA ARG A 107 20.49 -0.53 -8.70
C ARG A 107 19.77 -0.62 -10.03
N ARG A 108 19.40 -1.84 -10.44
CA ARG A 108 18.74 -2.11 -11.72
C ARG A 108 17.38 -2.73 -11.52
N TRP A 109 16.35 -2.07 -12.04
CA TRP A 109 14.97 -2.50 -11.97
C TRP A 109 14.43 -2.89 -13.34
N SER A 110 13.88 -4.09 -13.44
CA SER A 110 13.13 -4.54 -14.61
C SER A 110 11.63 -4.41 -14.35
N TRP A 111 10.93 -3.79 -15.30
CA TRP A 111 9.50 -3.55 -15.24
C TRP A 111 8.71 -4.65 -15.96
N PRO A 112 7.52 -5.04 -15.46
CA PRO A 112 6.69 -6.04 -16.12
C PRO A 112 6.10 -5.46 -17.40
N GLN A 113 5.43 -6.29 -18.20
CA GLN A 113 4.58 -5.75 -19.28
C GLN A 113 3.54 -4.80 -18.69
N THR A 114 3.66 -3.51 -19.00
CA THR A 114 2.80 -2.48 -18.42
C THR A 114 1.68 -2.07 -19.36
N THR A 115 0.58 -1.61 -18.75
CA THR A 115 -0.40 -0.75 -19.42
C THR A 115 0.27 0.58 -19.83
N PRO A 116 -0.36 1.38 -20.72
CA PRO A 116 0.14 2.72 -21.05
C PRO A 116 0.35 3.61 -19.81
N ASP A 117 -0.53 3.50 -18.81
CA ASP A 117 -0.42 4.23 -17.54
C ASP A 117 0.82 3.79 -16.74
N GLY A 118 1.11 2.48 -16.69
CA GLY A 118 2.31 1.96 -16.04
C GLY A 118 3.62 2.35 -16.73
N TYR A 119 3.61 2.47 -18.07
CA TYR A 119 4.78 2.96 -18.81
C TYR A 119 5.00 4.46 -18.57
N ALA A 120 3.94 5.25 -18.51
CA ALA A 120 4.04 6.66 -18.14
C ALA A 120 4.59 6.83 -16.72
N ALA A 121 4.15 6.00 -15.77
CA ALA A 121 4.71 5.97 -14.41
C ALA A 121 6.20 5.63 -14.40
N LEU A 122 6.63 4.60 -15.16
CA LEU A 122 8.03 4.23 -15.31
C LEU A 122 8.90 5.41 -15.78
N GLN A 123 8.43 6.14 -16.79
CA GLN A 123 9.15 7.34 -17.28
C GLN A 123 9.23 8.46 -16.24
N ILE A 124 8.22 8.61 -15.38
CA ILE A 124 8.24 9.60 -14.29
C ILE A 124 9.25 9.16 -13.23
N ILE A 125 9.25 7.89 -12.86
CA ILE A 125 10.16 7.32 -11.85
C ILE A 125 11.61 7.42 -12.34
N ALA A 126 11.90 7.02 -13.58
CA ALA A 126 13.25 7.10 -14.16
C ALA A 126 13.81 8.53 -14.11
N ARG A 127 12.96 9.53 -14.36
CA ARG A 127 13.34 10.95 -14.25
C ARG A 127 13.56 11.42 -12.81
N ARG A 128 12.81 10.88 -11.84
CA ARG A 128 12.94 11.24 -10.42
C ARG A 128 14.12 10.57 -9.73
N MET A 129 14.52 9.39 -10.21
CA MET A 129 15.57 8.55 -9.62
C MET A 129 16.64 8.21 -10.66
N PRO A 130 17.43 9.21 -11.10
CA PRO A 130 18.45 9.01 -12.15
C PRO A 130 19.57 8.04 -11.75
N ASP A 131 19.73 7.78 -10.44
CA ASP A 131 20.72 6.85 -9.90
C ASP A 131 20.32 5.37 -10.07
N LEU A 132 19.07 5.10 -10.47
CA LEU A 132 18.57 3.75 -10.73
C LEU A 132 18.46 3.51 -12.24
N GLU A 133 18.83 2.30 -12.66
CA GLU A 133 18.66 1.85 -14.04
C GLU A 133 17.30 1.17 -14.19
N PHE A 134 16.49 1.62 -15.15
CA PHE A 134 15.19 1.03 -15.45
C PHE A 134 15.22 0.33 -16.81
N ILE A 135 14.74 -0.91 -16.83
CA ILE A 135 14.61 -1.73 -18.04
C ILE A 135 13.12 -2.03 -18.25
N ASP A 136 12.59 -1.71 -19.42
CA ASP A 136 11.21 -2.02 -19.78
C ASP A 136 11.03 -3.54 -20.06
N ALA A 137 9.78 -3.94 -20.31
CA ALA A 137 9.47 -5.33 -20.59
C ALA A 137 10.08 -5.89 -21.89
N GLN A 138 10.53 -5.01 -22.78
CA GLN A 138 11.17 -5.33 -24.05
C GLN A 138 12.70 -5.39 -23.94
N GLY A 139 13.25 -5.10 -22.76
CA GLY A 139 14.68 -5.07 -22.51
C GLY A 139 15.35 -3.75 -22.86
N ASN A 140 14.59 -2.70 -23.20
CA ASN A 140 15.16 -1.38 -23.47
C ASN A 140 15.38 -0.63 -22.15
N ARG A 141 16.47 0.12 -22.10
CA ARG A 141 16.71 1.06 -21.01
C ARG A 141 15.77 2.25 -21.14
N VAL A 142 15.10 2.60 -20.05
CA VAL A 142 14.30 3.82 -19.93
C VAL A 142 15.18 4.92 -19.32
N VAL A 143 15.21 6.08 -19.97
CA VAL A 143 16.00 7.27 -19.60
C VAL A 143 15.08 8.47 -19.48
#